data_AF-U1Q6Q0-F1
#
_entry.id   AF-U1Q6Q0-F1
#
_cell.length_a   1.000
_cell.length_b   1.000
_cell.length_c   1.000
_cell.angle_alpha   90.00
_cell.angle_beta   90.00
_cell.angle_gamma   90.00
#
_symmetry.space_group_name_H-M   'P 1'
#
loop_
_entity.id
_entity.type
_entity.pdbx_description
1 polymer ?
#
loop_
_entity_poly.entity_id
_entity_poly.type
_entity_poly.pdbx_seq_one_letter_code
_entity_poly.pdbx_strand_id
1 'polypeptide(L)'
;MAIWRPVSGSITRLDPTLASVEQIEDFFAERRIIARGAASGEDGYRVELAVTGRRRRVATLTEDGEVAAGPSLSELVETMDDALRKLQIDIGGVIAWGAIDLGEVDVEGDDVDP
;
A
#
# COMPACT_ATOMS: atom_id res chain seq x y z
N MET A 1 -26.07 5.96 10.74
CA MET A 1 -25.76 5.44 9.38
C MET A 1 -24.36 5.89 9.02
N ALA A 2 -23.41 4.96 8.87
CA ALA A 2 -22.04 5.32 8.49
C ALA A 2 -22.06 5.80 7.03
N ILE A 3 -21.59 7.02 6.79
CA ILE A 3 -21.51 7.59 5.44
C ILE A 3 -20.27 6.99 4.79
N TRP A 4 -20.48 6.11 3.81
CA TRP A 4 -19.45 5.60 2.93
C TRP A 4 -18.85 6.76 2.13
N ARG A 5 -17.53 6.97 2.24
CA ARG A 5 -16.80 7.92 1.41
C ARG A 5 -15.63 7.17 0.77
N PRO A 6 -15.64 6.93 -0.54
CA PRO A 6 -14.50 6.30 -1.19
C PRO A 6 -13.31 7.27 -1.22
N VAL A 7 -12.11 6.73 -1.07
CA VAL A 7 -10.85 7.42 -1.31
C VAL A 7 -10.11 6.68 -2.41
N SER A 8 -9.94 7.36 -3.54
CA SER A 8 -9.21 6.81 -4.68
C SER A 8 -7.70 6.90 -4.47
N GLY A 9 -6.99 5.97 -5.09
CA GLY A 9 -5.55 5.93 -5.14
C GLY A 9 -5.03 5.16 -6.35
N SER A 10 -3.73 5.25 -6.54
CA SER A 10 -2.97 4.54 -7.55
C SER A 10 -1.73 3.92 -6.91
N ILE A 11 -1.43 2.70 -7.32
CA ILE A 11 -0.22 1.97 -6.97
C ILE A 11 0.49 1.68 -8.28
N THR A 12 1.78 2.00 -8.36
CA THR A 12 2.64 1.67 -9.50
C THR A 12 3.67 0.67 -9.04
N ARG A 13 3.74 -0.47 -9.72
CA ARG A 13 4.74 -1.51 -9.46
C ARG A 13 6.03 -1.09 -10.16
N LEU A 14 7.03 -0.64 -9.41
CA LEU A 14 8.30 -0.17 -9.97
C LEU A 14 9.16 -1.36 -10.47
N ASP A 15 8.93 -2.54 -9.91
CA ASP A 15 9.49 -3.80 -10.40
C ASP A 15 8.37 -4.88 -10.44
N PRO A 16 7.81 -5.16 -11.63
CA PRO A 16 6.73 -6.14 -11.79
C PRO A 16 7.13 -7.58 -11.46
N THR A 17 8.43 -7.88 -11.34
CA THR A 17 8.93 -9.20 -10.96
C THR A 17 8.91 -9.42 -9.44
N LEU A 18 8.86 -8.33 -8.67
CA LEU A 18 8.89 -8.35 -7.20
C LEU A 18 7.53 -8.08 -6.56
N ALA A 19 6.60 -7.50 -7.32
CA ALA A 19 5.22 -7.30 -6.89
C ALA A 19 4.23 -7.63 -8.01
N SER A 20 3.27 -8.52 -7.74
CA SER A 20 2.15 -8.83 -8.61
C SER A 20 0.88 -8.09 -8.19
N VAL A 21 -0.10 -8.03 -9.10
CA VAL A 21 -1.43 -7.50 -8.78
C VAL A 21 -2.12 -8.37 -7.71
N GLU A 22 -1.94 -9.68 -7.78
CA GLU A 22 -2.48 -10.64 -6.80
C GLU A 22 -1.95 -10.35 -5.39
N GLN A 23 -0.65 -10.05 -5.24
CA GLN A 23 -0.08 -9.69 -3.93
C GLN A 23 -0.68 -8.40 -3.35
N ILE A 24 -1.03 -7.43 -4.20
CA ILE A 24 -1.72 -6.20 -3.78
C ILE A 24 -3.15 -6.53 -3.31
N GLU A 25 -3.84 -7.42 -4.01
CA GLU A 25 -5.20 -7.85 -3.67
C GLU A 25 -5.23 -8.69 -2.39
N ASP A 26 -4.30 -9.63 -2.26
CA ASP A 26 -4.09 -10.45 -1.07
C ASP A 26 -3.80 -9.58 0.15
N PHE A 27 -2.97 -8.53 0.01
CA PHE A 27 -2.69 -7.60 1.10
C PHE A 27 -3.96 -6.97 1.68
N PHE A 28 -4.90 -6.55 0.82
CA PHE A 28 -6.18 -6.00 1.25
C PHE A 28 -7.08 -7.08 1.86
N ALA A 29 -7.14 -8.26 1.24
CA ALA A 29 -7.97 -9.37 1.69
C ALA A 29 -7.55 -9.89 3.08
N GLU A 30 -6.26 -10.13 3.29
CA GLU A 30 -5.69 -10.58 4.58
C GLU A 30 -6.02 -9.62 5.73
N ARG A 31 -6.03 -8.32 5.44
CA ARG A 31 -6.33 -7.26 6.43
C ARG A 31 -7.83 -6.95 6.51
N ARG A 32 -8.66 -7.68 5.75
CA ARG A 32 -10.11 -7.47 5.62
C ARG A 32 -10.47 -6.02 5.28
N ILE A 33 -9.62 -5.36 4.50
CA ILE A 33 -9.82 -3.98 4.09
C ILE A 33 -10.89 -3.95 3.00
N ILE A 34 -11.86 -3.05 3.15
CA ILE A 34 -12.90 -2.88 2.15
C ILE A 34 -12.34 -1.98 1.03
N ALA A 35 -11.78 -2.63 0.02
CA ALA A 35 -11.19 -2.00 -1.15
C ALA A 35 -11.84 -2.53 -2.43
N ARG A 36 -11.82 -1.71 -3.47
CA ARG A 36 -12.05 -2.13 -4.85
C ARG A 36 -10.84 -1.70 -5.67
N GLY A 37 -10.15 -2.64 -6.29
CA GLY A 37 -9.08 -2.29 -7.20
C GLY A 37 -9.17 -2.99 -8.54
N ALA A 38 -8.33 -2.52 -9.46
CA ALA A 38 -8.19 -3.06 -10.80
C ALA A 38 -6.82 -2.70 -11.38
N ALA A 39 -6.23 -3.63 -12.13
CA ALA A 39 -5.05 -3.35 -12.93
C ALA A 39 -5.31 -2.16 -13.89
N SER A 40 -4.30 -1.31 -14.07
CA SER A 40 -4.38 -0.09 -14.86
C SER A 40 -3.06 0.12 -15.61
N GLY A 41 -3.07 -0.12 -16.92
CA GLY A 41 -1.84 -0.13 -17.72
C GLY A 41 -1.00 -1.39 -17.47
N GLU A 42 0.28 -1.33 -17.80
CA GLU A 42 1.22 -2.44 -17.64
C GLU A 42 1.58 -2.67 -16.16
N ASP A 43 1.95 -1.58 -15.47
CA ASP A 43 2.50 -1.65 -14.11
C ASP A 43 1.60 -1.04 -13.03
N GLY A 44 0.53 -0.36 -13.44
CA GLY A 44 -0.36 0.35 -12.53
C GLY A 44 -1.47 -0.51 -11.97
N TYR A 45 -1.98 -0.09 -10.82
CA TYR A 45 -3.15 -0.62 -10.15
C TYR A 45 -3.93 0.55 -9.56
N ARG A 46 -5.20 0.70 -9.94
CA ARG A 46 -6.09 1.72 -9.37
C ARG A 46 -6.86 1.09 -8.22
N VAL A 47 -6.97 1.81 -7.10
CA VAL A 47 -7.70 1.35 -5.92
C VAL A 47 -8.66 2.42 -5.41
N GLU A 48 -9.81 1.98 -4.90
CA GLU A 48 -10.75 2.78 -4.12
C GLU A 48 -10.93 2.13 -2.75
N LEU A 49 -10.63 2.89 -1.70
CA LEU A 49 -10.77 2.44 -0.32
C LEU A 49 -12.01 3.05 0.31
N ALA A 50 -12.75 2.22 1.04
CA ALA A 50 -13.78 2.69 1.93
C ALA A 50 -13.16 3.44 3.12
N VAL A 51 -13.65 4.64 3.45
CA VAL A 51 -13.35 5.26 4.75
C VAL A 51 -14.61 5.52 5.56
N THR A 52 -14.47 5.44 6.88
CA THR A 52 -15.54 5.61 7.87
C THR A 52 -15.15 6.59 8.98
N GLY A 53 -16.19 7.14 9.62
CA GLY A 53 -16.07 8.05 10.76
C GLY A 53 -15.53 9.45 10.43
N ARG A 54 -15.43 10.30 11.46
CA ARG A 54 -15.00 11.70 11.32
C ARG A 54 -13.53 11.85 10.95
N ARG A 55 -12.69 10.90 11.37
CA ARG A 55 -11.24 10.88 11.09
C ARG A 55 -10.88 10.20 9.77
N ARG A 56 -11.87 9.80 8.96
CA ARG A 56 -11.67 9.14 7.66
C ARG A 56 -10.72 7.93 7.76
N ARG A 57 -10.99 7.03 8.72
CA ARG A 57 -10.21 5.79 8.88
C ARG A 57 -10.65 4.78 7.82
N VAL A 58 -9.72 3.96 7.34
CA VAL A 58 -10.01 2.91 6.36
C VAL A 58 -11.00 1.92 6.98
N ALA A 59 -12.04 1.57 6.25
CA ALA A 59 -13.05 0.64 6.74
C ALA A 59 -12.56 -0.80 6.56
N THR A 60 -12.72 -1.62 7.59
CA THR A 60 -12.37 -3.04 7.60
C THR A 60 -13.58 -3.88 7.98
N LEU A 61 -13.59 -5.14 7.60
CA LEU A 61 -14.55 -6.12 8.09
C LEU A 61 -14.01 -6.77 9.36
N THR A 62 -14.87 -6.86 10.37
CA THR A 62 -14.67 -7.71 11.54
C THR A 62 -14.84 -9.19 11.17
N GLU A 63 -14.56 -10.09 12.11
CA GLU A 63 -14.76 -11.54 11.92
C GLU A 63 -16.21 -11.90 11.65
N ASP A 64 -17.13 -11.15 12.25
CA ASP A 64 -18.57 -11.29 12.08
C ASP A 64 -19.09 -10.62 10.79
N GLY A 65 -18.20 -10.04 9.97
CA GLY A 65 -18.55 -9.35 8.72
C GLY A 65 -19.13 -7.94 8.91
N GLU A 66 -19.07 -7.39 10.12
CA GLU A 66 -19.49 -6.01 10.39
C GLU A 66 -18.40 -5.01 10.00
N VAL A 67 -18.80 -3.81 9.57
CA VAL A 67 -17.88 -2.73 9.20
C VAL A 67 -17.36 -2.00 10.43
N ALA A 68 -16.04 -1.98 10.60
CA ALA A 68 -15.34 -1.28 11.67
C ALA A 68 -14.36 -0.22 11.12
N ALA A 69 -13.91 0.67 12.02
CA ALA A 69 -12.85 1.62 11.71
C ALA A 69 -11.48 0.94 11.90
N GLY A 70 -10.77 0.71 10.80
CA GLY A 70 -9.44 0.11 10.77
C GLY A 70 -8.32 1.15 10.87
N PRO A 71 -7.18 0.97 10.17
CA PRO A 71 -6.05 1.91 10.20
C PRO A 71 -6.42 3.28 9.60
N SER A 72 -5.64 4.30 9.90
CA SER A 72 -5.63 5.54 9.13
C SER A 72 -5.02 5.28 7.74
N LEU A 73 -5.24 6.20 6.79
CA LEU A 73 -4.65 6.09 5.46
C LEU A 73 -3.11 6.06 5.51
N SER A 74 -2.50 6.85 6.40
CA SER A 74 -1.05 6.87 6.60
C SER A 74 -0.51 5.54 7.12
N GLU A 75 -1.12 5.01 8.19
CA GLU A 75 -0.75 3.69 8.74
C GLU A 75 -0.90 2.57 7.70
N LEU A 76 -1.94 2.63 6.86
CA LEU A 76 -2.14 1.67 5.79
C LEU A 76 -1.04 1.75 4.72
N VAL A 77 -0.76 2.96 4.24
CA VAL A 77 0.25 3.18 3.19
C VAL A 77 1.63 2.75 3.68
N GLU A 78 2.00 3.09 4.91
CA GLU A 78 3.25 2.66 5.55
C GLU A 78 3.33 1.13 5.66
N THR A 79 2.27 0.49 6.17
CA THR A 79 2.22 -0.99 6.26
C THR A 79 2.34 -1.66 4.89
N MET A 80 1.79 -1.03 3.85
CA MET A 80 1.84 -1.56 2.48
C MET A 80 3.22 -1.40 1.86
N ASP A 81 3.89 -0.28 2.12
CA ASP A 81 5.28 -0.01 1.71
C ASP A 81 6.26 -1.00 2.35
N ASP A 82 6.06 -1.31 3.64
CA ASP A 82 6.87 -2.29 4.36
C ASP A 82 6.63 -3.73 3.88
N ALA A 83 5.38 -4.07 3.56
CA ALA A 83 5.00 -5.42 3.18
C ALA A 83 5.31 -5.75 1.71
N LEU A 84 5.20 -4.77 0.82
CA LEU A 84 5.31 -4.96 -0.63
C LEU A 84 6.48 -4.14 -1.18
N ARG A 85 7.43 -4.83 -1.80
CA ARG A 85 8.67 -4.20 -2.27
C ARG A 85 8.46 -3.44 -3.58
N LYS A 86 9.20 -2.32 -3.71
CA LYS A 86 9.32 -1.53 -4.96
C LYS A 86 7.95 -1.09 -5.50
N LEU A 87 7.06 -0.61 -4.63
CA LEU A 87 5.81 0.02 -5.03
C LEU A 87 5.89 1.53 -4.86
N GLN A 88 5.38 2.30 -5.81
CA GLN A 88 4.99 3.68 -5.55
C GLN A 88 3.51 3.70 -5.22
N ILE A 89 3.15 4.27 -4.07
CA ILE A 89 1.78 4.26 -3.54
C ILE A 89 1.32 5.70 -3.42
N ASP A 90 0.19 6.06 -4.01
CA ASP A 90 -0.51 7.33 -3.79
C ASP A 90 -1.98 7.05 -3.48
N ILE A 91 -2.39 7.26 -2.23
CA ILE A 91 -3.77 7.05 -1.80
C ILE A 91 -4.27 8.27 -1.04
N GLY A 92 -5.24 8.97 -1.61
CA GLY A 92 -5.83 10.15 -0.98
C GLY A 92 -4.83 11.26 -0.65
N GLY A 93 -3.72 11.35 -1.38
CA GLY A 93 -2.63 12.31 -1.16
C GLY A 93 -1.58 11.86 -0.15
N VAL A 94 -1.70 10.65 0.41
CA VAL A 94 -0.62 10.03 1.19
C VAL A 94 0.24 9.23 0.22
N ILE A 95 1.52 9.57 0.15
CA ILE A 95 2.46 9.00 -0.81
C ILE A 95 3.56 8.24 -0.08
N ALA A 96 3.82 6.99 -0.51
CA ALA A 96 5.02 6.25 -0.18
C ALA A 96 5.78 5.89 -1.47
N TRP A 97 7.10 6.01 -1.40
CA TRP A 97 8.02 5.66 -2.47
C TRP A 97 8.76 4.44 -2.00
N GLY A 98 8.39 3.28 -2.53
CA GLY A 98 8.94 1.98 -2.19
C GLY A 98 10.42 2.07 -1.98
N ALA A 99 10.88 1.58 -0.83
CA ALA A 99 12.29 1.61 -0.46
C ALA A 99 13.13 1.14 -1.64
N ILE A 100 13.90 2.07 -2.23
CA ILE A 100 14.91 1.70 -3.21
C ILE A 100 16.00 1.01 -2.40
N ASP A 101 15.87 -0.30 -2.23
CA ASP A 101 16.99 -1.14 -1.79
C ASP A 101 18.12 -0.93 -2.81
N LEU A 102 19.12 -0.14 -2.42
CA LEU A 102 20.33 0.15 -3.21
C LEU A 102 21.39 -0.95 -3.05
N GLY A 103 21.05 -2.06 -2.36
CA GLY A 103 22.03 -3.04 -1.91
C GLY A 103 22.81 -2.52 -0.71
N GLU A 104 23.14 -3.43 0.21
CA GLU A 104 24.19 -3.19 1.19
C GLU A 104 25.49 -2.95 0.41
N VAL A 105 26.02 -1.73 0.47
CA VAL A 105 27.31 -1.42 -0.12
C VAL A 105 28.35 -1.92 0.88
N ASP A 106 28.91 -3.11 0.62
CA ASP A 106 30.11 -3.57 1.31
C ASP A 106 31.25 -2.60 0.93
N VAL A 107 31.44 -1.57 1.75
CA VAL A 107 32.68 -0.79 1.75
C VAL A 107 33.71 -1.61 2.51
N GLU A 108 34.19 -2.70 1.89
CA GLU A 108 35.54 -3.18 2.20
C GLU A 108 36.49 -2.05 1.79
N GLY A 109 36.80 -1.20 2.76
CA GLY A 109 37.78 -0.15 2.63
C GLY A 109 39.15 -0.78 2.45
N ASP A 110 39.50 -1.06 1.20
CA ASP A 110 40.88 -1.25 0.79
C ASP A 110 41.30 -0.10 -0.13
N ASP A 111 42.54 0.32 0.09
CA ASP A 111 43.35 1.27 -0.67
C ASP A 111 42.97 2.76 -0.66
N VAL A 112 43.59 3.51 0.28
CA VAL A 112 44.52 4.58 -0.13
C VAL A 112 45.68 4.70 0.89
N ASP A 113 46.81 4.08 0.60
CA ASP A 113 48.12 4.47 1.16
C ASP A 113 49.14 4.53 0.00
N PRO A 114 49.78 5.68 -0.21
CA PRO A 114 51.24 5.66 -0.30
C PRO A 114 51.97 6.73 0.52
#